data_AF-B6B4M0-F1
#
_entry.id   AF-B6B4M0-F1
#
_cell.length_a   1.000
_cell.length_b   1.000
_cell.length_c   1.000
_cell.angle_alpha   90.00
_cell.angle_beta   90.00
_cell.angle_gamma   90.00
#
_symmetry.space_group_name_H-M   'P 1'
#
loop_
_entity.id
_entity.type
_entity.pdbx_description
1 polymer ?
#
loop_
_entity_poly.entity_id
_entity_poly.type
_entity_poly.pdbx_seq_one_letter_code
_entity_poly.pdbx_strand_id
1 'polypeptide(L)' 'MTTADFQMSGSCRCGAAVIEVSAAPVLTAACHCRGCQKMSASAFSLTAMFPAEAFRVVQGNPAVGGAKGQELAHYFARIA' A
#
# COMPACT_ATOMS: atom_id res chain seq x y z
N MET A 1 -9.12 -19.25 -11.15
CA MET A 1 -9.74 -18.13 -10.43
C MET A 1 -10.24 -17.15 -11.48
N THR A 2 -11.55 -17.09 -11.68
CA THR A 2 -12.19 -16.23 -12.68
C THR A 2 -12.12 -14.77 -12.24
N THR A 3 -11.64 -13.92 -13.12
CA THR A 3 -11.31 -12.49 -12.96
C THR A 3 -12.53 -11.57 -12.85
N ALA A 4 -13.71 -12.08 -12.50
CA ALA A 4 -14.96 -11.39 -12.80
C ALA A 4 -15.33 -10.27 -11.81
N ASP A 5 -15.02 -10.36 -10.51
CA ASP A 5 -15.36 -9.30 -9.54
C ASP A 5 -14.32 -9.22 -8.41
N PHE A 6 -13.10 -8.76 -8.71
CA PHE A 6 -12.11 -8.54 -7.67
C PHE A 6 -12.32 -7.15 -7.06
N GLN A 7 -12.96 -7.09 -5.90
CA GLN A 7 -13.02 -5.86 -5.09
C GLN A 7 -12.58 -6.16 -3.67
N MET A 8 -11.55 -5.46 -3.22
CA MET A 8 -11.11 -5.47 -1.84
C MET A 8 -10.95 -4.05 -1.32
N SER A 9 -11.31 -3.85 -0.06
CA SER A 9 -11.06 -2.62 0.68
C SER A 9 -10.07 -2.86 1.81
N GLY A 10 -9.35 -1.82 2.18
CA GLY A 10 -8.42 -1.82 3.31
C GLY A 10 -8.37 -0.47 3.98
N SER A 11 -8.01 -0.43 5.25
CA SER A 11 -7.83 0.82 5.99
C SER A 11 -6.56 0.80 6.81
N CYS A 12 -6.01 1.99 7.08
CA CYS A 12 -4.91 2.11 8.02
C CYS A 12 -5.38 1.83 9.44
N ARG A 13 -4.47 1.45 10.35
CA ARG A 13 -4.81 1.07 11.73
C ARG A 13 -5.58 2.16 12.49
N CYS A 14 -5.31 3.44 12.21
CA CYS A 14 -6.02 4.57 12.84
C CYS A 14 -7.35 4.92 12.18
N GLY A 15 -7.70 4.31 11.04
CA GLY A 15 -8.94 4.58 10.31
C GLY A 15 -8.95 5.88 9.49
N ALA A 16 -7.89 6.69 9.52
CA ALA A 16 -7.82 7.96 8.81
C ALA A 16 -7.76 7.83 7.28
N ALA A 17 -7.40 6.66 6.75
CA ALA A 17 -7.36 6.38 5.31
C ALA A 17 -8.04 5.04 4.97
N VAL A 18 -8.83 5.06 3.90
CA VAL A 18 -9.46 3.87 3.30
C VAL A 18 -9.04 3.81 1.84
N ILE A 19 -8.64 2.62 1.40
CA ILE A 19 -8.23 2.34 0.02
C ILE A 19 -9.07 1.19 -0.53
N GLU A 20 -9.17 1.15 -1.85
CA GLU A 20 -9.77 0.04 -2.57
C GLU A 20 -8.91 -0.39 -3.75
N VAL A 21 -8.99 -1.68 -4.05
CA VAL A 21 -8.41 -2.30 -5.25
C VAL A 21 -9.46 -3.08 -6.03
N SER A 22 -9.50 -2.89 -7.35
CA SER A 22 -10.48 -3.50 -8.26
C SER A 22 -9.91 -4.61 -9.15
N ALA A 23 -8.67 -5.05 -8.90
CA ALA A 23 -8.02 -6.13 -9.63
C ALA A 23 -7.10 -6.93 -8.70
N ALA A 24 -6.88 -8.21 -9.03
CA ALA A 24 -5.96 -9.06 -8.29
C ALA A 24 -4.51 -8.50 -8.35
N PRO A 25 -3.70 -8.71 -7.30
CA PRO A 25 -2.32 -8.26 -7.31
C PRO A 25 -1.53 -8.98 -8.42
N VAL A 26 -0.68 -8.24 -9.13
CA VAL A 26 0.24 -8.81 -10.13
C VAL A 26 1.39 -9.56 -9.47
N LEU A 27 1.75 -9.16 -8.26
CA LEU A 27 2.81 -9.76 -7.47
C LEU A 27 2.55 -9.54 -5.98
N THR A 28 2.87 -10.54 -5.17
CA THR A 28 3.06 -10.38 -3.72
C THR A 28 4.48 -10.79 -3.34
N ALA A 29 5.07 -10.07 -2.40
CA ALA A 29 6.46 -10.30 -2.00
C ALA A 29 6.68 -10.02 -0.51
N ALA A 30 7.64 -10.75 0.07
CA ALA A 30 8.27 -10.41 1.34
C ALA A 30 9.62 -9.74 1.06
N CYS A 31 9.69 -8.41 1.24
CA CYS A 31 10.91 -7.65 0.98
C CYS A 31 11.78 -7.54 2.23
N HIS A 32 13.03 -7.99 2.11
CA HIS A 32 14.03 -8.00 3.19
C HIS A 32 15.06 -6.87 3.10
N CYS A 33 14.84 -5.87 2.23
CA CYS A 33 15.78 -4.76 2.15
C CYS A 33 15.74 -3.91 3.44
N ARG A 34 16.86 -3.25 3.77
CA ARG A 34 16.98 -2.42 4.99
C ARG A 34 15.95 -1.28 5.02
N GLY A 35 15.54 -0.77 3.87
CA GLY A 35 14.49 0.25 3.77
C GLY A 35 13.13 -0.27 4.25
N CYS A 36 12.71 -1.44 3.73
CA CYS A 36 11.48 -2.09 4.15
C CYS A 36 11.52 -2.50 5.62
N GLN A 37 12.64 -3.03 6.11
CA GLN A 37 12.82 -3.36 7.54
C GLN A 37 12.65 -2.13 8.44
N LYS A 38 13.29 -1.00 8.08
CA LYS A 38 13.17 0.25 8.84
C LYS A 38 11.76 0.82 8.80
N MET A 39 11.08 0.71 7.66
CA MET A 39 9.72 1.24 7.47
C MET A 39 8.66 0.43 8.22
N SER A 40 8.77 -0.90 8.23
CA SER A 40 7.82 -1.78 8.91
C SER A 40 8.18 -2.04 10.37
N ALA A 41 9.38 -1.64 10.83
CA ALA A 41 9.95 -2.04 12.12
C ALA A 41 9.94 -3.57 12.34
N SER A 42 10.14 -4.33 11.25
CA SER A 42 10.10 -5.80 11.23
C SER A 42 11.27 -6.35 10.40
N ALA A 43 11.44 -7.68 10.40
CA ALA A 43 12.44 -8.37 9.59
C ALA A 43 12.19 -8.28 8.07
N PHE A 44 10.95 -7.94 7.68
CA PHE A 44 10.53 -7.74 6.29
C PHE A 44 9.30 -6.82 6.21
N SER A 45 8.93 -6.43 4.99
CA SER A 45 7.62 -5.87 4.68
C SER A 45 6.89 -6.77 3.68
N LEU A 46 5.60 -6.99 3.89
CA LEU A 46 4.74 -7.66 2.92
C LEU A 46 4.19 -6.62 1.96
N THR A 47 4.37 -6.85 0.67
CA THR A 47 3.97 -5.92 -0.39
C THR A 47 3.12 -6.66 -1.40
N ALA A 48 2.00 -6.03 -1.79
CA ALA A 48 1.19 -6.44 -2.92
C ALA A 48 1.24 -5.33 -3.97
N MET A 49 1.53 -5.70 -5.22
CA MET A 49 1.61 -4.78 -6.35
C MET A 49 0.36 -4.94 -7.20
N PHE A 50 -0.22 -3.82 -7.61
CA PHE A 50 -1.46 -3.77 -8.40
C PHE A 50 -1.27 -2.87 -9.62
N PRO A 51 -2.06 -3.04 -10.69
CA PRO A 51 -2.18 -2.02 -11.73
C PRO A 51 -2.60 -0.69 -11.11
N ALA A 52 -2.04 0.42 -11.58
CA ALA A 52 -2.27 1.74 -10.97
C ALA A 52 -3.74 2.15 -11.09
N GLU A 53 -4.37 1.86 -12.23
CA GLU A 53 -5.78 2.09 -12.53
C GLU A 53 -6.74 1.29 -11.64
N ALA A 54 -6.25 0.22 -11.01
CA ALA A 54 -7.05 -0.60 -10.11
C ALA A 54 -7.05 -0.08 -8.66
N PHE A 55 -6.20 0.89 -8.30
CA PHE A 55 -6.06 1.41 -6.95
C PHE A 55 -6.70 2.79 -6.80
N ARG A 56 -7.42 3.02 -5.70
CA ARG A 56 -7.86 4.37 -5.33
C ARG A 56 -7.94 4.60 -3.82
N VAL A 57 -7.76 5.85 -3.41
CA VAL A 57 -8.05 6.32 -2.04
C VAL A 57 -9.52 6.71 -1.97
N VAL A 58 -10.26 6.07 -1.08
CA VAL A 58 -11.70 6.30 -0.87
C VAL A 58 -11.94 7.33 0.24
N GLN A 59 -11.07 7.35 1.24
CA GLN A 59 -11.13 8.29 2.36
C GLN A 59 -9.71 8.69 2.79
N GLY A 60 -9.55 9.93 3.23
CA GLY A 60 -8.31 10.46 3.79
C GLY A 60 -7.46 11.22 2.76
N ASN A 61 -6.45 11.94 3.24
CA ASN A 61 -5.48 12.64 2.40
C ASN A 61 -4.07 12.16 2.76
N PRO A 62 -3.61 11.02 2.19
CA PRO A 62 -2.29 10.48 2.45
C PRO A 62 -1.21 11.48 2.07
N ALA A 63 -0.15 11.51 2.87
CA ALA A 63 0.98 12.39 2.64
C ALA A 63 2.22 11.60 2.29
N VAL A 64 3.06 12.17 1.42
CA VAL A 64 4.39 11.59 1.17
C VAL A 64 5.20 11.61 2.45
N GLY A 65 5.70 10.44 2.84
CA GLY A 65 6.56 10.22 4.00
C GLY A 65 7.58 9.11 3.71
N GLY A 66 8.33 8.69 4.73
CA GLY A 66 9.31 7.61 4.58
C GLY A 66 10.53 8.01 3.73
N ALA A 67 11.13 7.03 3.03
CA ALA A 67 12.32 7.24 2.21
C ALA A 67 12.00 8.09 0.98
N LYS A 68 12.66 9.25 0.85
CA LYS A 68 12.48 10.21 -0.26
C LYS A 68 13.38 9.86 -1.46
N GLY A 69 13.31 8.60 -1.90
CA GLY A 69 14.00 8.15 -3.11
C GLY A 69 13.31 8.65 -4.38
N GLN A 70 14.04 8.78 -5.48
CA GLN A 70 13.51 9.30 -6.75
C GLN A 70 12.59 8.31 -7.49
N GLU A 71 12.59 7.02 -7.12
CA GLU A 71 11.81 6.00 -7.86
C GLU A 71 10.51 5.55 -7.18
N LEU A 72 10.37 5.70 -5.85
CA LEU A 72 9.20 5.18 -5.12
C LEU A 72 8.74 6.17 -4.05
N ALA A 73 7.56 6.77 -4.26
CA ALA A 73 6.90 7.61 -3.28
C ALA A 73 6.09 6.74 -2.29
N HIS A 74 6.35 6.90 -1.00
CA HIS A 74 5.60 6.23 0.06
C HIS A 74 4.59 7.20 0.67
N TYR A 75 3.32 6.82 0.63
CA TYR A 75 2.22 7.62 1.17
C TYR A 75 1.75 7.04 2.50
N PHE A 76 1.64 7.88 3.52
CA PHE A 76 1.23 7.51 4.87
C PHE A 76 -0.02 8.30 5.26
N ALA A 77 -0.92 7.64 5.98
CA ALA A 77 -2.05 8.31 6.61
C ALA A 77 -1.51 9.28 7.67
N ARG A 78 -1.99 10.52 7.63
CA ARG A 78 -1.73 11.49 8.70
C ARG A 78 -2.74 11.25 9.82
N ILE A 79 -2.24 10.99 11.02
CA ILE A 79 -3.05 11.08 12.23
C ILE A 79 -3.16 12.58 12.51
N ALA A 80 -4.38 13.12 12.46
CA ALA A 80 -4.65 14.49 12.89
C ALA A 80 -4.37 14.64 14.39
#